data_AF-A0A3Q7J582-F1
#
_entry.id   AF-A0A3Q7J582-F1
#
_cell.length_a   1.000
_cell.length_b   1.000
_cell.length_c   1.000
_cell.angle_alpha   90.00
_cell.angle_beta   90.00
_cell.angle_gamma   90.00
#
_symmetry.space_group_name_H-M   'P 1'
#
loop_
_entity.id
_entity.type
_entity.pdbx_description
1 polymer ?
#
loop_
_entity_poly.entity_id
_entity_poly.type
_entity_poly.pdbx_seq_one_letter_code
_entity_poly.pdbx_strand_id
1 'polypeptide(L)'
;MGAKLTVIENRCNHDNEIRFWVSPARPDKFLSIIRIEGEGGWKEVNSKNFIHADATILDDNDDDDGIEFVSSTLLMIYIDGVYTGYYFHPIQLVKYAKAICDINEDGLFVVQGIKPTFNFCRFK
;
A
#
# COMPACT_ATOMS: atom_id res chain seq x y z
N MET A 1 12.95 17.70 5.36
CA MET A 1 11.87 17.30 4.42
C MET A 1 11.16 16.11 5.03
N GLY A 2 9.86 16.24 5.37
CA GLY A 2 9.09 15.16 5.98
C GLY A 2 8.87 14.00 5.02
N ALA A 3 8.87 12.77 5.51
CA ALA A 3 8.55 11.61 4.68
C ALA A 3 7.09 11.69 4.21
N LYS A 4 6.83 11.40 2.93
CA LYS A 4 5.47 11.36 2.39
C LYS A 4 4.74 10.16 3.00
N LEU A 5 3.70 10.45 3.78
CA LEU A 5 2.82 9.46 4.37
C LEU A 5 1.61 9.23 3.47
N THR A 6 1.18 7.98 3.38
CA THR A 6 -0.08 7.57 2.75
C THR A 6 -1.00 7.07 3.84
N VAL A 7 -2.24 7.55 3.88
CA VAL A 7 -3.25 7.05 4.80
C VAL A 7 -3.90 5.82 4.19
N ILE A 8 -4.00 4.72 4.92
CA ILE A 8 -4.84 3.58 4.54
C ILE A 8 -6.05 3.57 5.46
N GLU A 9 -7.23 3.69 4.88
CA GLU A 9 -8.53 3.75 5.58
C GLU A 9 -9.32 2.49 5.26
N ASN A 10 -9.89 1.88 6.29
CA ASN A 10 -10.74 0.72 6.19
C ASN A 10 -12.20 1.13 6.40
N ARG A 11 -13.01 1.03 5.35
CA ARG A 11 -14.46 1.25 5.40
C ARG A 11 -15.26 -0.04 5.48
N CYS A 12 -14.57 -1.18 5.45
CA CYS A 12 -15.20 -2.47 5.65
C CYS A 12 -15.64 -2.60 7.12
N ASN A 13 -16.65 -3.44 7.36
CA ASN A 13 -17.05 -3.80 8.72
C ASN A 13 -16.10 -4.83 9.38
N HIS A 14 -15.12 -5.32 8.63
CA HIS A 14 -14.16 -6.32 9.06
C HIS A 14 -12.78 -5.70 9.24
N ASP A 15 -11.98 -6.27 10.13
CA ASP A 15 -10.60 -5.86 10.30
C ASP A 15 -9.76 -6.22 9.07
N ASN A 16 -8.95 -5.27 8.64
CA ASN A 16 -8.01 -5.46 7.55
C ASN A 16 -6.61 -5.73 8.09
N GLU A 17 -5.95 -6.71 7.50
CA GLU A 17 -4.56 -7.04 7.74
C GLU A 17 -3.74 -6.78 6.47
N ILE A 18 -2.80 -5.84 6.54
CA ILE A 18 -1.82 -5.64 5.48
C ILE A 18 -0.56 -6.38 5.87
N ARG A 19 -0.28 -7.47 5.15
CA ARG A 19 0.87 -8.34 5.40
C ARG A 19 1.99 -8.00 4.44
N PHE A 20 3.18 -7.84 5.01
CA PHE A 20 4.38 -7.44 4.30
C PHE A 20 5.13 -8.64 3.76
N TRP A 21 5.17 -8.78 2.43
CA TRP A 21 5.76 -9.91 1.75
C TRP A 21 6.95 -9.49 0.88
N VAL A 22 8.01 -10.29 0.89
CA VAL A 22 9.24 -10.08 0.13
C VAL A 22 9.56 -11.39 -0.61
N SER A 23 9.65 -11.35 -1.93
CA SER A 23 10.05 -12.53 -2.72
C SER A 23 11.47 -12.98 -2.33
N PRO A 24 11.76 -14.29 -2.22
CA PRO A 24 10.92 -15.46 -2.53
C PRO A 24 10.24 -16.08 -1.28
N ALA A 25 9.95 -15.30 -0.25
CA ALA A 25 9.38 -15.83 0.98
C ALA A 25 8.05 -16.57 0.71
N ARG A 26 7.76 -17.65 1.44
CA ARG A 26 6.44 -18.28 1.32
C ARG A 26 5.35 -17.34 1.88
N PRO A 27 4.10 -17.36 1.39
CA PRO A 27 3.03 -16.47 1.87
C PRO A 27 2.72 -16.57 3.39
N ASP A 28 3.08 -17.68 4.03
CA ASP A 28 2.99 -17.88 5.49
C ASP A 28 4.10 -17.16 6.27
N LYS A 29 5.16 -16.70 5.60
CA LYS A 29 6.28 -15.97 6.19
C LYS A 29 6.24 -14.51 5.72
N PHE A 30 5.45 -13.70 6.40
CA PHE A 30 5.47 -12.24 6.25
C PHE A 30 6.35 -11.61 7.33
N LEU A 31 6.98 -10.50 7.00
CA LEU A 31 7.96 -9.82 7.86
C LEU A 31 7.28 -8.92 8.89
N SER A 32 6.14 -8.33 8.53
CA SER A 32 5.35 -7.50 9.44
C SER A 32 3.88 -7.46 9.02
N ILE A 33 3.03 -7.07 9.96
CA ILE A 33 1.59 -6.93 9.76
C ILE A 33 1.13 -5.57 10.28
N ILE A 34 0.33 -4.89 9.46
CA ILE A 34 -0.39 -3.68 9.84
C ILE A 34 -1.85 -4.07 9.96
N ARG A 35 -2.38 -3.99 11.17
CA ARG A 35 -3.81 -4.15 11.43
C ARG A 35 -4.50 -2.80 11.39
N ILE A 36 -5.64 -2.75 10.71
CA ILE A 36 -6.52 -1.59 10.60
C ILE A 36 -7.91 -2.08 10.98
N GLU A 37 -8.44 -1.54 12.07
CA GLU A 37 -9.76 -1.90 12.58
C GLU A 37 -10.85 -1.66 11.53
N GLY A 38 -11.91 -2.45 11.58
CA GLY A 38 -13.14 -2.22 10.80
C GLY A 38 -13.81 -0.89 11.15
N GLU A 39 -14.92 -0.61 10.47
CA GLU A 39 -15.84 0.50 10.78
C GLU A 39 -15.18 1.90 10.75
N GLY A 40 -14.25 2.13 9.82
CA GLY A 40 -13.62 3.45 9.61
C GLY A 40 -12.23 3.60 10.22
N GLY A 41 -11.63 2.51 10.72
CA GLY A 41 -10.24 2.51 11.18
C GLY A 41 -9.26 2.97 10.10
N TRP A 42 -8.16 3.62 10.49
CA TRP A 42 -7.15 4.08 9.54
C TRP A 42 -5.74 4.04 10.13
N LYS A 43 -4.74 4.03 9.23
CA LYS A 43 -3.33 4.05 9.60
C LYS A 43 -2.50 4.83 8.60
N GLU A 44 -1.61 5.67 9.11
CA GLU A 44 -0.58 6.30 8.29
C GLU A 44 0.58 5.33 8.06
N VAL A 45 0.98 5.20 6.79
CA VAL A 45 2.11 4.37 6.41
C VAL A 45 3.14 5.19 5.63
N ASN A 46 4.40 4.96 5.94
CA ASN A 46 5.52 5.50 5.18
C ASN A 46 6.02 4.40 4.24
N SER A 47 5.88 4.63 2.94
CA SER A 47 6.33 3.71 1.88
C SER A 47 7.79 3.28 2.03
N LYS A 48 8.66 4.17 2.54
CA LYS A 48 10.09 3.89 2.74
C LYS A 48 10.35 2.80 3.78
N ASN A 49 9.44 2.61 4.74
CA ASN A 49 9.56 1.57 5.75
C ASN A 49 9.38 0.16 5.16
N PHE A 50 8.90 0.08 3.91
CA PHE A 50 8.65 -1.17 3.20
C PHE A 50 9.72 -1.46 2.13
N ILE A 51 10.69 -0.56 1.96
CA ILE A 51 11.80 -0.77 1.03
C ILE A 51 12.89 -1.53 1.77
N HIS A 52 13.15 -2.75 1.30
CA HIS A 52 14.17 -3.64 1.84
C HIS A 52 15.33 -3.72 0.85
N ALA A 53 16.54 -3.36 1.31
CA ALA A 53 17.72 -3.25 0.46
C ALA A 53 18.13 -4.58 -0.17
N ASP A 54 17.83 -5.69 0.50
CA ASP A 54 18.04 -7.07 0.06
C ASP A 54 16.98 -7.56 -0.95
N ALA A 55 15.85 -6.85 -1.06
CA ALA A 55 14.72 -7.19 -1.93
C ALA A 55 14.53 -6.21 -3.11
N THR A 56 15.41 -5.22 -3.22
CA THR A 56 15.35 -4.18 -4.24
C THR A 56 16.36 -4.53 -5.33
N ILE A 57 15.85 -4.95 -6.49
CA ILE A 57 16.69 -5.12 -7.67
C ILE A 57 16.74 -3.74 -8.34
N LEU A 58 17.94 -3.24 -8.60
CA LEU A 58 18.14 -2.14 -9.54
C LEU A 58 17.98 -2.74 -10.93
N ASP A 59 16.94 -2.33 -11.65
CA ASP A 59 16.86 -2.61 -13.07
C ASP A 59 17.78 -1.62 -13.79
N ASP A 60 18.98 -2.09 -14.16
CA ASP A 60 19.97 -1.31 -14.90
C ASP A 60 19.63 -1.21 -16.40
N ASN A 61 18.41 -1.59 -16.82
CA ASN A 61 17.94 -1.37 -18.18
C ASN A 61 17.45 0.08 -18.35
N ASP A 62 18.44 0.96 -18.48
CA ASP A 62 18.30 2.29 -19.05
C ASP A 62 17.73 2.20 -20.48
N ASP A 63 16.48 2.59 -20.66
CA ASP A 63 16.01 3.30 -21.84
C ASP A 63 14.87 4.24 -21.41
N ASP A 64 15.24 5.50 -21.15
CA ASP A 64 14.37 6.68 -20.96
C ASP A 64 13.75 6.90 -19.54
N ASP A 65 14.31 7.89 -18.83
CA ASP A 65 13.69 8.63 -17.72
C ASP A 65 13.19 7.88 -16.47
N GLY A 66 14.14 7.34 -15.68
CA GLY A 66 14.00 7.21 -14.23
C GLY A 66 14.26 5.82 -13.69
N ILE A 67 15.20 5.72 -12.76
CA ILE A 67 15.55 4.49 -12.02
C ILE A 67 14.27 3.82 -11.50
N GLU A 68 13.83 2.74 -12.15
CA GLU A 68 12.70 1.92 -11.69
C GLU A 68 13.22 0.94 -10.62
N PHE A 69 13.05 1.32 -9.35
CA PHE A 69 13.27 0.40 -8.25
C PHE A 69 12.22 -0.72 -8.29
N VAL A 70 12.57 -1.88 -8.84
CA VAL A 70 11.73 -3.08 -8.77
C VAL A 70 11.91 -3.70 -7.38
N SER A 71 11.21 -3.10 -6.40
CA SER A 71 11.09 -3.68 -5.08
C SER A 71 10.26 -4.96 -5.20
N SER A 72 10.85 -6.12 -4.89
CA SER A 72 10.18 -7.44 -4.85
C SER A 72 9.20 -7.58 -3.67
N THR A 73 8.79 -6.43 -3.14
CA THR A 73 7.98 -6.25 -1.97
C THR A 73 6.52 -6.06 -2.37
N LEU A 74 5.64 -6.82 -1.72
CA LEU A 74 4.20 -6.74 -1.87
C LEU A 74 3.55 -6.48 -0.52
N LEU A 75 2.72 -5.45 -0.44
CA LEU A 75 1.81 -5.23 0.69
C LEU A 75 0.47 -5.87 0.37
N MET A 76 0.30 -7.13 0.78
CA MET A 76 -0.89 -7.92 0.48
C MET A 76 -2.00 -7.62 1.49
N ILE A 77 -3.23 -7.48 1.02
CA ILE A 77 -4.38 -7.15 1.86
C ILE A 77 -5.17 -8.42 2.19
N TYR A 78 -5.46 -8.62 3.47
CA TYR A 78 -6.23 -9.73 3.99
C TYR A 78 -7.41 -9.20 4.80
N ILE A 79 -8.53 -9.92 4.76
CA ILE A 79 -9.70 -9.72 5.62
C ILE A 79 -9.95 -11.03 6.35
N ASP A 80 -10.11 -10.98 7.67
CA ASP A 80 -10.33 -12.17 8.51
C ASP A 80 -9.32 -13.31 8.22
N GLY A 81 -8.08 -12.93 7.88
CA GLY A 81 -7.00 -13.85 7.54
C GLY A 81 -7.02 -14.44 6.13
N VAL A 82 -7.98 -14.07 5.28
CA VAL A 82 -8.11 -14.50 3.88
C VAL A 82 -7.57 -13.42 2.94
N TYR A 83 -6.75 -13.83 1.97
CA TYR A 83 -6.17 -12.90 0.99
C TYR A 83 -7.27 -12.37 0.06
N THR A 84 -7.35 -11.04 -0.10
CA THR A 84 -8.40 -10.41 -0.91
C THR A 84 -8.10 -10.38 -2.42
N GLY A 85 -6.89 -10.81 -2.84
CA GLY A 85 -6.42 -10.67 -4.22
C GLY A 85 -5.78 -9.31 -4.52
N TYR A 86 -5.87 -8.34 -3.60
CA TYR A 86 -5.29 -7.01 -3.77
C TYR A 86 -3.96 -6.88 -3.05
N TYR A 87 -3.05 -6.14 -3.68
CA TYR A 87 -1.76 -5.79 -3.08
C TYR A 87 -1.35 -4.39 -3.52
N PHE A 88 -0.50 -3.74 -2.72
CA PHE A 88 0.21 -2.55 -3.13
C PHE A 88 1.68 -2.84 -3.35
N HIS A 89 2.26 -2.25 -4.39
CA HIS A 89 3.70 -2.01 -4.40
C HIS A 89 4.02 -0.75 -3.56
N PRO A 90 5.13 -0.73 -2.80
CA PRO A 90 5.55 0.47 -2.07
C PRO A 90 5.60 1.73 -2.95
N ILE A 91 6.06 1.61 -4.20
CA ILE A 91 6.13 2.73 -5.17
C ILE A 91 4.76 3.27 -5.56
N GLN A 92 3.74 2.41 -5.60
CA GLN A 92 2.36 2.82 -5.92
C GLN A 92 1.75 3.59 -4.76
N LEU A 93 2.02 3.19 -3.50
CA LEU A 93 1.52 3.91 -2.32
C LEU A 93 1.99 5.37 -2.32
N VAL A 94 3.23 5.65 -2.74
CA VAL A 94 3.77 7.02 -2.83
C VAL A 94 2.95 7.91 -3.76
N LYS A 95 2.25 7.35 -4.75
CA LYS A 95 1.43 8.13 -5.69
C LYS A 95 0.14 8.64 -5.04
N TYR A 96 -0.34 8.01 -3.98
CA TYR A 96 -1.60 8.32 -3.32
C TYR A 96 -1.38 9.01 -1.97
N ALA A 97 -2.28 9.95 -1.65
CA ALA A 97 -2.37 10.53 -0.32
C ALA A 97 -3.16 9.61 0.62
N LYS A 98 -4.16 8.92 0.06
CA LYS A 98 -5.01 7.97 0.79
C LYS A 98 -5.36 6.77 -0.08
N ALA A 99 -5.43 5.58 0.51
CA ALA A 99 -6.05 4.39 -0.07
C ALA A 99 -7.24 3.98 0.82
N ILE A 100 -8.41 3.80 0.21
CA ILE A 100 -9.62 3.35 0.88
C ILE A 100 -9.86 1.90 0.52
N CYS A 101 -9.97 1.04 1.53
CA CYS A 101 -10.35 -0.36 1.42
C CYS A 101 -11.83 -0.49 1.80
N ASP A 102 -12.65 -1.04 0.91
CA ASP A 102 -14.09 -1.13 1.09
C ASP A 102 -14.66 -2.44 0.50
N ILE A 103 -15.89 -2.78 0.87
CA ILE A 103 -16.66 -3.84 0.23
C ILE A 103 -17.81 -3.18 -0.54
N ASN A 104 -17.86 -3.39 -1.85
CA ASN A 104 -18.91 -2.79 -2.68
C ASN A 104 -20.29 -3.48 -2.44
N GLU A 105 -21.32 -2.97 -3.11
CA GLU A 105 -22.70 -3.51 -3.00
C GLU A 105 -22.82 -4.99 -3.40
N ASP A 106 -21.91 -5.49 -4.26
CA ASP A 106 -21.85 -6.88 -4.70
C ASP A 106 -21.09 -7.79 -3.71
N GLY A 107 -20.60 -7.26 -2.59
CA GLY A 107 -19.79 -8.02 -1.63
C GLY A 107 -18.33 -8.23 -2.05
N LEU A 108 -17.86 -7.52 -3.08
CA LEU A 108 -16.49 -7.59 -3.55
C LEU A 108 -15.61 -6.57 -2.84
N PHE A 109 -14.44 -7.02 -2.41
CA PHE A 109 -13.42 -6.13 -1.85
C PHE A 109 -12.86 -5.23 -2.96
N VAL A 110 -12.81 -3.93 -2.69
CA VAL A 110 -12.31 -2.91 -3.61
C VAL A 110 -11.35 -1.97 -2.91
N VAL A 111 -10.36 -1.50 -3.67
CA VAL A 111 -9.35 -0.56 -3.20
C VAL A 111 -9.37 0.69 -4.07
N GLN A 112 -9.58 1.85 -3.46
CA GLN A 112 -9.64 3.15 -4.14
C GLN A 112 -8.50 4.06 -3.69
N GLY A 113 -7.65 4.48 -4.64
CA GLY A 113 -6.55 5.42 -4.37
C GLY A 113 -6.95 6.87 -4.62
N ILE A 114 -6.82 7.73 -3.61
CA ILE A 114 -6.98 9.18 -3.71
C ILE A 114 -5.60 9.82 -3.89
N LYS A 115 -5.39 10.46 -5.04
CA LYS A 115 -4.18 11.24 -5.30
C LYS A 115 -4.18 12.53 -4.47
N PRO A 116 -3.00 13.03 -4.04
CA PRO A 116 -2.93 14.34 -3.41
C PRO A 116 -3.43 15.41 -4.39
N THR A 117 -4.51 16.09 -4.04
CA THR A 117 -4.95 17.29 -4.75
C THR A 117 -4.08 18.46 -4.30
N PHE A 118 -3.08 18.82 -5.10
CA PHE A 118 -2.41 20.11 -4.98
C PHE A 118 -3.32 21.18 -5.56
N ASN A 119 -4.28 21.68 -4.77
CA ASN A 119 -5.01 22.88 -5.14
C ASN A 119 -4.07 24.08 -4.98
N PHE A 120 -3.37 24.45 -6.06
CA PHE A 120 -2.54 25.66 -6.15
C PHE A 120 -3.33 26.98 -6.06
N CYS A 121 -4.65 26.93 -5.90
CA CYS A 121 -5.52 28.10 -5.82
C CYS A 121 -6.23 28.20 -4.47
N ARG A 122 -5.52 28.60 -3.42
CA ARG A 122 -6.14 29.29 -2.27
C ARG A 122 -5.14 30.16 -1.50
N PHE A 123 -4.47 31.06 -2.20
CA PHE A 123 -4.10 32.34 -1.60
C PHE A 123 -5.23 33.32 -1.93
N LYS A 124 -5.98 33.72 -0.90
CA LYS A 124 -6.85 34.89 -0.94
C LYS A 124 -6.40 35.81 0.18
#